data_AF-A0A497KQC7-F1
#
_entry.id   AF-A0A497KQC7-F1
#
_cell.length_a   1.000
_cell.length_b   1.000
_cell.length_c   1.000
_cell.angle_alpha   90.00
_cell.angle_beta   90.00
_cell.angle_gamma   90.00
#
_symmetry.space_group_name_H-M   'P 1'
#
loop_
_entity.id
_entity.type
_entity.pdbx_description
1 polymer ?
#
loop_
_entity_poly.entity_id
_entity_poly.type
_entity_poly.pdbx_seq_one_letter_code
_entity_poly.pdbx_strand_id
1 'polypeptide(L)'
;MMKPIETSPIFVKPRPRLFHQVPVLETLRFVEMFQDEDTFYPRIKFFVKRMAENAQRFFMDDIYELGLLKRNLDTGRYKITTRGKTILRMRLHLTYDDGVKYNLAANIVREVKIQPIMALEPKILESQTTASAAKTLSKTIGQEIGINL
;
A
#
# COMPACT_ATOMS: atom_id res chain seq x y z
N MET A 1 -0.22 5.12 33.11
CA MET A 1 0.58 6.24 32.57
C MET A 1 0.69 6.07 31.06
N MET A 2 0.35 7.10 30.28
CA MET A 2 0.43 7.04 28.80
C MET A 2 1.89 6.97 28.35
N LYS A 3 2.18 6.10 27.38
CA LYS A 3 3.53 6.00 26.80
C LYS A 3 3.71 7.02 25.67
N PRO A 4 4.91 7.57 25.45
CA PRO A 4 5.17 8.37 24.25
C PRO A 4 4.94 7.53 22.99
N ILE A 5 4.26 8.07 21.98
CA ILE A 5 3.93 7.32 20.76
C ILE A 5 5.15 6.79 20.01
N GLU A 6 6.30 7.46 20.09
CA GLU A 6 7.57 7.02 19.54
C GLU A 6 8.07 5.66 20.09
N THR A 7 7.48 5.17 21.18
CA THR A 7 7.73 3.82 21.71
C THR A 7 6.80 2.75 21.11
N SER A 8 5.92 3.12 20.18
CA SER A 8 5.02 2.20 19.50
C SER A 8 5.80 1.20 18.63
N PRO A 9 5.45 -0.09 18.63
CA PRO A 9 6.11 -1.11 17.81
C PRO A 9 6.17 -0.79 16.31
N ILE A 10 5.23 0.01 15.80
CA ILE A 10 5.21 0.45 14.38
C ILE A 10 6.46 1.24 13.96
N PHE A 11 7.22 1.77 14.93
CA PHE A 11 8.46 2.51 14.67
C PHE A 11 9.73 1.68 14.88
N VAL A 12 9.63 0.42 15.31
CA VAL A 12 10.80 -0.44 15.56
C VAL A 12 11.50 -0.78 14.24
N LYS A 13 10.73 -1.02 13.18
CA LYS A 13 11.26 -1.28 11.84
C LYS A 13 10.82 -0.18 10.87
N PRO A 14 11.74 0.40 10.08
CA PRO A 14 11.34 1.30 9.01
C PRO A 14 10.43 0.59 8.03
N ARG A 15 9.32 1.23 7.64
CA ARG A 15 8.43 0.69 6.62
C ARG A 15 9.06 0.89 5.23
N PRO A 16 9.33 -0.18 4.45
CA PRO A 16 9.87 -0.03 3.10
C PRO A 16 8.90 0.69 2.16
N ARG A 17 9.43 1.24 1.06
CA ARG A 17 8.61 1.75 -0.06
C ARG A 17 8.07 0.57 -0.87
N LEU A 18 6.85 0.71 -1.38
CA LEU A 18 6.17 -0.27 -2.23
C LEU A 18 7.07 -0.79 -3.36
N PHE A 19 7.70 0.12 -4.12
CA PHE A 19 8.51 -0.24 -5.29
C PHE A 19 9.80 -0.99 -4.96
N HIS A 20 10.22 -1.02 -3.68
CA HIS A 20 11.35 -1.86 -3.27
C HIS A 20 10.93 -3.30 -2.98
N GLN A 21 9.63 -3.58 -2.87
CA GLN A 21 9.09 -4.89 -2.46
C GLN A 21 8.15 -5.49 -3.52
N VAL A 22 7.53 -4.64 -4.34
CA VAL A 22 6.52 -5.02 -5.33
C VAL A 22 7.00 -4.58 -6.72
N PRO A 23 7.01 -5.48 -7.72
CA PRO A 23 7.56 -5.21 -9.05
C PRO A 23 6.60 -4.37 -9.92
N VAL A 24 6.17 -3.21 -9.43
CA VAL A 24 5.14 -2.39 -10.11
C VAL A 24 5.68 -1.83 -11.41
N LEU A 25 6.86 -1.21 -11.38
CA LEU A 25 7.44 -0.56 -12.56
C LEU A 25 7.86 -1.58 -13.60
N GLU A 26 8.43 -2.71 -13.17
CA GLU A 26 8.79 -3.82 -14.04
C GLU A 26 7.56 -4.41 -14.72
N THR A 27 6.46 -4.57 -13.98
CA THR A 27 5.19 -5.08 -14.55
C THR A 27 4.62 -4.11 -15.58
N LEU A 28 4.57 -2.81 -15.27
CA LEU A 28 4.08 -1.80 -16.22
C LEU A 28 4.88 -1.80 -17.52
N ARG A 29 6.21 -1.77 -17.43
CA ARG A 29 7.10 -1.81 -18.61
C ARG A 29 6.92 -3.10 -19.42
N PHE A 30 6.77 -4.24 -18.75
CA PHE A 30 6.61 -5.52 -19.42
C PHE A 30 5.27 -5.61 -20.17
N VAL A 31 4.19 -5.13 -19.54
CA VAL A 31 2.87 -5.06 -20.19
C VAL A 31 2.92 -4.11 -21.38
N GLU A 32 3.44 -2.89 -21.19
CA GLU A 32 3.54 -1.89 -22.25
C GLU A 32 4.30 -2.41 -23.48
N MET A 33 5.42 -3.10 -23.27
CA MET A 33 6.27 -3.59 -24.35
C MET A 33 5.71 -4.80 -25.10
N PHE A 34 4.93 -5.66 -24.44
CA PHE A 34 4.54 -6.96 -25.00
C PHE A 34 3.04 -7.22 -25.08
N GLN A 35 2.19 -6.23 -24.78
CA GLN A 35 0.73 -6.40 -24.79
C GLN A 35 0.16 -6.88 -26.15
N ASP A 36 0.83 -6.56 -27.26
CA ASP A 36 0.39 -6.93 -28.61
C ASP A 36 0.99 -8.27 -29.10
N GLU A 37 1.77 -8.96 -28.24
CA GLU A 37 2.48 -10.20 -28.60
C GLU A 37 1.99 -11.40 -27.79
N ASP A 38 1.12 -12.22 -28.39
CA ASP A 38 0.48 -13.39 -27.75
C ASP A 38 1.48 -14.38 -27.14
N THR A 39 2.67 -14.53 -27.72
CA THR A 39 3.78 -15.36 -27.19
C THR A 39 4.22 -14.94 -25.79
N PHE A 40 4.01 -13.69 -25.40
CA PHE A 40 4.37 -13.17 -24.09
C PHE A 40 3.22 -13.19 -23.07
N TYR A 41 2.00 -13.59 -23.45
CA TYR A 41 0.84 -13.60 -22.55
C TYR A 41 1.04 -14.42 -21.27
N PRO A 42 1.68 -15.61 -21.28
CA PRO A 42 1.97 -16.33 -20.06
C PRO A 42 2.86 -15.53 -19.09
N ARG A 43 3.82 -14.77 -19.62
CA ARG A 43 4.72 -13.91 -18.83
C ARG A 43 3.99 -12.67 -18.33
N ILE A 44 3.17 -12.03 -19.15
CA ILE A 44 2.32 -10.91 -18.70
C ILE A 44 1.45 -11.35 -17.52
N LYS A 45 0.77 -12.50 -17.66
CA LYS A 45 -0.04 -13.08 -16.57
C LYS A 45 0.78 -13.28 -15.30
N PHE A 46 2.01 -13.79 -15.43
CA PHE A 46 2.90 -13.98 -14.28
C PHE A 46 3.27 -12.66 -13.59
N PHE A 47 3.71 -11.64 -14.34
CA PHE A 47 4.09 -10.34 -13.78
C PHE A 47 2.92 -9.65 -13.09
N VAL A 48 1.77 -9.58 -13.76
CA VAL A 48 0.56 -8.94 -13.22
C VAL A 48 0.06 -9.67 -11.97
N LYS A 49 0.05 -11.00 -11.97
CA LYS A 49 -0.31 -11.80 -10.79
C LYS A 49 0.63 -11.51 -9.62
N ARG A 50 1.95 -11.53 -9.86
CA ARG A 50 2.96 -11.30 -8.82
C ARG A 50 2.87 -9.87 -8.26
N MET A 51 2.64 -8.88 -9.11
CA MET A 51 2.41 -7.49 -8.69
C MET A 51 1.20 -7.41 -7.75
N ALA A 52 0.05 -7.97 -8.15
CA ALA A 52 -1.18 -7.91 -7.37
C ALA A 52 -1.06 -8.63 -6.01
N GLU A 53 -0.53 -9.85 -6.00
CA GLU A 53 -0.37 -10.65 -4.78
C GLU A 53 0.62 -10.03 -3.79
N ASN A 54 1.75 -9.49 -4.29
CA ASN A 54 2.73 -8.83 -3.43
C ASN A 54 2.21 -7.49 -2.91
N ALA A 55 1.51 -6.70 -3.72
CA ALA A 55 0.87 -5.47 -3.28
C ALA A 55 -0.16 -5.73 -2.19
N GLN A 56 -1.02 -6.73 -2.38
CA GLN A 56 -2.03 -7.10 -1.39
C GLN A 56 -1.39 -7.42 -0.04
N ARG A 57 -0.36 -8.27 -0.01
CA ARG A 57 0.36 -8.61 1.23
C ARG A 57 1.00 -7.37 1.87
N PHE A 58 1.70 -6.57 1.07
CA PHE A 58 2.35 -5.35 1.51
C PHE A 58 1.38 -4.37 2.19
N PHE A 59 0.18 -4.18 1.63
CA PHE A 59 -0.82 -3.30 2.22
C PHE A 59 -1.60 -3.94 3.37
N MET A 60 -1.71 -5.28 3.41
CA MET A 60 -2.31 -5.98 4.56
C MET A 60 -1.49 -5.77 5.83
N ASP A 61 -0.16 -5.81 5.72
CA ASP A 61 0.75 -5.51 6.82
C ASP A 61 0.56 -4.07 7.32
N ASP A 62 0.45 -3.10 6.40
CA ASP A 62 0.13 -1.70 6.74
C ASP A 62 -1.21 -1.57 7.47
N ILE A 63 -2.27 -2.26 7.00
CA ILE A 63 -3.59 -2.23 7.65
C ILE A 63 -3.49 -2.78 9.08
N TYR A 64 -2.79 -3.90 9.27
CA TYR A 64 -2.63 -4.51 10.59
C TYR A 64 -1.91 -3.56 11.55
N GLU A 65 -0.76 -3.02 11.13
CA GLU A 65 0.04 -2.13 11.97
C GLU A 65 -0.68 -0.81 12.29
N LEU A 66 -1.29 -0.19 11.29
CA LEU A 66 -2.04 1.06 11.47
C LEU A 66 -3.33 0.83 12.27
N GLY A 67 -4.00 -0.31 12.11
CA GLY A 67 -5.19 -0.65 12.88
C GLY A 67 -4.86 -0.85 14.35
N LEU A 68 -3.76 -1.52 14.65
CA LEU A 68 -3.25 -1.65 16.01
C LEU A 68 -2.84 -0.29 16.58
N LEU A 69 -2.16 0.55 15.79
CA LEU A 69 -1.83 1.91 16.21
C LEU A 69 -3.08 2.71 16.57
N LYS A 70 -4.09 2.71 15.69
CA LYS A 70 -5.35 3.42 15.90
C LYS A 70 -6.03 2.98 17.20
N ARG A 71 -6.19 1.66 17.41
CA ARG A 71 -6.78 1.14 18.64
C ARG A 71 -6.01 1.58 19.90
N ASN A 72 -4.69 1.60 19.84
CA ASN A 72 -3.87 2.06 20.96
C ASN A 72 -3.99 3.58 21.21
N LEU A 73 -4.23 4.38 20.17
CA LEU A 73 -4.55 5.80 20.31
C LEU A 73 -5.93 6.00 20.92
N ASP A 74 -6.95 5.31 20.42
CA ASP A 74 -8.34 5.39 20.87
C ASP A 74 -8.47 4.99 22.36
N THR A 75 -7.68 4.02 22.81
CA THR A 75 -7.65 3.57 24.22
C THR A 75 -6.78 4.44 25.13
N GLY A 76 -6.18 5.51 24.61
CA GLY A 76 -5.29 6.40 25.37
C GLY A 76 -3.98 5.75 25.81
N ARG A 77 -3.55 4.65 25.18
CA ARG A 77 -2.30 3.96 25.53
C ARG A 77 -1.08 4.82 25.22
N TYR A 78 -1.16 5.63 24.17
CA TYR A 78 -0.08 6.51 23.72
C TYR A 78 -0.48 7.98 23.77
N LYS A 79 0.46 8.83 24.19
CA LYS A 79 0.36 10.29 24.07
C LYS A 79 1.13 10.77 22.84
N ILE A 80 0.55 11.73 22.11
CA ILE A 80 1.22 12.37 20.97
C ILE A 80 2.23 13.40 21.50
N THR A 81 3.52 13.12 21.33
CA THR A 81 4.59 14.10 21.59
C THR A 81 4.90 14.88 20.31
N THR A 82 5.61 16.01 20.40
CA THR A 82 6.05 16.78 19.21
C THR A 82 6.90 15.91 18.27
N ARG A 83 7.86 15.16 18.83
CA ARG A 83 8.68 14.19 18.07
C ARG A 83 7.83 13.08 17.47
N GLY A 84 6.94 12.51 18.28
CA GLY A 84 6.00 11.47 17.91
C GLY A 84 5.11 11.88 16.73
N LYS A 85 4.64 13.13 16.71
CA LYS A 85 3.85 13.68 15.61
C LYS A 85 4.64 13.71 14.30
N THR A 86 5.92 14.10 14.34
CA THR A 86 6.78 14.14 13.15
C THR A 86 7.04 12.75 12.57
N ILE A 87 7.41 11.77 13.39
CA ILE A 87 7.68 10.40 12.91
C ILE A 87 6.39 9.71 12.43
N LEU A 88 5.26 9.99 13.09
CA LEU A 88 3.98 9.45 12.67
C LEU A 88 3.55 10.07 11.34
N ARG A 89 3.73 11.38 11.15
CA ARG A 89 3.49 12.04 9.85
C ARG A 89 4.25 11.32 8.74
N MET A 90 5.53 11.04 8.92
CA MET A 90 6.33 10.32 7.93
C MET A 90 5.76 8.91 7.66
N ARG A 91 5.46 8.13 8.70
CA ARG A 91 4.88 6.78 8.55
C ARG A 91 3.55 6.78 7.80
N LEU A 92 2.68 7.74 8.08
CA LEU A 92 1.36 7.86 7.45
C LEU A 92 1.47 8.29 5.98
N HIS A 93 2.31 9.28 5.64
CA HIS A 93 2.53 9.67 4.25
C HIS A 93 3.08 8.52 3.41
N LEU A 94 3.99 7.70 3.95
CA LEU A 94 4.52 6.55 3.22
C LEU A 94 3.41 5.57 2.79
N THR A 95 2.49 5.24 3.69
CA THR A 95 1.33 4.38 3.37
C THR A 95 0.38 5.07 2.40
N TYR A 96 0.06 6.34 2.64
CA TYR A 96 -0.84 7.10 1.79
C TYR A 96 -0.32 7.17 0.35
N ASP A 97 0.91 7.66 0.16
CA ASP A 97 1.54 7.85 -1.14
C ASP A 97 1.63 6.55 -1.92
N ASP A 98 2.07 5.48 -1.28
CA ASP A 98 2.24 4.20 -1.93
C ASP A 98 0.87 3.60 -2.30
N GLY A 99 -0.17 3.82 -1.48
CA GLY A 99 -1.55 3.44 -1.81
C GLY A 99 -2.10 4.22 -3.01
N VAL A 100 -1.76 5.51 -3.16
CA VAL A 100 -2.11 6.31 -4.35
C VAL A 100 -1.40 5.77 -5.59
N LYS A 101 -0.08 5.59 -5.50
CA LYS A 101 0.76 5.14 -6.62
C LYS A 101 0.38 3.74 -7.10
N TYR A 102 0.09 2.82 -6.19
CA TYR A 102 -0.35 1.48 -6.56
C TYR A 102 -1.68 1.51 -7.29
N ASN A 103 -2.66 2.27 -6.79
CA ASN A 103 -3.97 2.37 -7.44
C ASN A 103 -3.87 2.91 -8.87
N LEU A 104 -3.00 3.91 -9.09
CA LEU A 104 -2.72 4.42 -10.43
C LEU A 104 -2.13 3.33 -11.34
N ALA A 105 -1.09 2.63 -10.88
CA ALA A 105 -0.44 1.57 -11.65
C ALA A 105 -1.41 0.41 -11.98
N ALA A 106 -2.21 -0.01 -11.00
CA ALA A 106 -3.20 -1.06 -11.19
C ALA A 106 -4.29 -0.66 -12.20
N ASN A 107 -4.69 0.62 -12.25
CA ASN A 107 -5.61 1.12 -13.27
C ASN A 107 -4.98 1.07 -14.66
N ILE A 108 -3.73 1.51 -14.81
CA ILE A 108 -2.99 1.44 -16.09
C ILE A 108 -2.95 0.00 -16.60
N VAL A 109 -2.62 -0.98 -15.74
CA VAL A 109 -2.64 -2.40 -16.14
C VAL A 109 -4.04 -2.85 -16.57
N ARG A 110 -5.09 -2.46 -15.85
CA ARG A 110 -6.48 -2.84 -16.17
C ARG A 110 -7.03 -2.21 -17.45
N GLU A 111 -6.47 -1.11 -17.91
CA GLU A 111 -6.86 -0.49 -19.18
C GLU A 111 -6.46 -1.36 -20.38
N VAL A 112 -5.43 -2.20 -20.22
CA VAL A 112 -4.99 -3.16 -21.25
C VAL A 112 -5.94 -4.37 -21.33
N LYS A 113 -6.78 -4.41 -22.37
CA LYS A 113 -7.87 -5.39 -22.54
C LYS A 113 -7.44 -6.70 -23.20
N ILE A 114 -6.40 -7.34 -22.66
CA ILE A 114 -5.93 -8.65 -23.11
C ILE A 114 -6.31 -9.77 -22.13
N GLN A 115 -6.49 -10.98 -22.66
CA GLN A 115 -6.91 -12.16 -21.89
C GLN A 115 -6.11 -12.42 -20.59
N PRO A 116 -4.75 -12.36 -20.55
CA PRO A 116 -4.01 -12.61 -19.31
C PRO A 116 -4.31 -11.59 -18.20
N ILE A 117 -4.66 -10.35 -18.53
CA ILE A 117 -5.00 -9.30 -17.57
C ILE A 117 -6.47 -9.42 -17.14
N MET A 118 -7.39 -9.62 -18.08
CA MET A 118 -8.81 -9.84 -17.78
C MET A 118 -9.01 -11.03 -16.84
N ALA A 119 -8.27 -12.12 -17.05
CA ALA A 119 -8.29 -13.29 -16.18
C ALA A 119 -7.79 -13.02 -14.74
N LEU A 120 -7.08 -11.91 -14.51
CA LEU A 120 -6.55 -11.50 -13.21
C LEU A 120 -7.30 -10.30 -12.61
N GLU A 121 -8.31 -9.78 -13.29
CA GLU A 121 -9.05 -8.59 -12.83
C GLU A 121 -9.58 -8.72 -11.38
N PRO A 122 -10.13 -9.86 -10.93
CA PRO A 122 -10.52 -10.01 -9.53
C PRO A 122 -9.37 -9.82 -8.53
N LYS A 123 -8.17 -10.33 -8.84
CA LYS A 123 -6.97 -10.19 -7.99
C LYS A 123 -6.46 -8.75 -7.99
N ILE A 124 -6.48 -8.09 -9.15
CA ILE A 124 -6.09 -6.68 -9.24
C ILE A 124 -7.05 -5.84 -8.39
N LEU A 125 -8.36 -6.04 -8.53
CA LEU A 125 -9.37 -5.34 -7.73
C LEU A 125 -9.21 -5.58 -6.23
N GLU A 126 -8.98 -6.82 -5.80
CA GLU A 126 -8.75 -7.15 -4.39
C GLU A 126 -7.52 -6.42 -3.82
N SER A 127 -6.41 -6.42 -4.56
CA SER A 127 -5.20 -5.68 -4.19
C SER A 127 -5.42 -4.15 -4.15
N GLN A 128 -6.22 -3.59 -5.07
CA GLN A 128 -6.58 -2.17 -5.08
C GLN A 128 -7.47 -1.80 -3.90
N THR A 129 -8.44 -2.65 -3.55
CA THR A 129 -9.28 -2.48 -2.34
C THR A 129 -8.40 -2.48 -1.09
N THR A 130 -7.45 -3.41 -1.00
CA THR A 130 -6.50 -3.49 0.13
C THR A 130 -5.63 -2.24 0.22
N ALA A 131 -5.05 -1.79 -0.90
CA ALA A 131 -4.26 -0.55 -0.95
C ALA A 131 -5.08 0.69 -0.58
N SER A 132 -6.32 0.75 -1.03
CA SER A 132 -7.25 1.84 -0.73
C SER A 132 -7.66 1.84 0.74
N ALA A 133 -7.84 0.67 1.36
CA ALA A 133 -8.11 0.57 2.79
C ALA A 133 -6.91 1.07 3.62
N ALA A 134 -5.68 0.66 3.28
CA ALA A 134 -4.46 1.15 3.94
C ALA A 134 -4.31 2.68 3.81
N LYS A 135 -4.51 3.22 2.59
CA LYS A 135 -4.50 4.65 2.31
C LYS A 135 -5.54 5.39 3.17
N THR A 136 -6.79 4.93 3.16
CA THR A 136 -7.88 5.56 3.93
C THR A 136 -7.59 5.52 5.43
N LEU A 137 -7.16 4.38 5.96
CA LEU A 137 -6.81 4.24 7.38
C LEU A 137 -5.68 5.20 7.78
N SER A 138 -4.64 5.32 6.95
CA SER A 138 -3.55 6.27 7.21
C SER A 138 -4.05 7.72 7.27
N LYS A 139 -4.94 8.11 6.34
CA LYS A 139 -5.57 9.44 6.30
C LYS A 139 -6.45 9.69 7.51
N THR A 140 -7.28 8.73 7.90
CA THR A 140 -8.16 8.84 9.08
C THR A 140 -7.33 9.07 10.35
N ILE A 141 -6.30 8.26 10.58
CA ILE A 141 -5.41 8.43 11.74
C ILE A 141 -4.77 9.83 11.70
N GLY A 142 -4.30 10.27 10.53
CA GLY A 142 -3.72 11.60 10.36
C GLY A 142 -4.68 12.72 10.72
N GLN A 143 -5.90 12.68 10.21
CA GLN A 143 -6.94 13.69 10.48
C GLN A 143 -7.28 13.78 11.97
N GLU A 144 -7.43 12.64 12.65
CA GLU A 144 -7.76 12.58 14.09
C GLU A 144 -6.69 13.24 14.98
N ILE A 145 -5.43 13.25 14.54
CA ILE A 145 -4.30 13.81 15.30
C ILE A 145 -3.75 15.13 14.72
N GLY A 146 -4.46 15.73 13.77
CA GLY A 146 -4.09 16.99 13.13
C GLY A 146 -2.83 16.91 12.27
N ILE A 147 -2.71 15.86 11.45
CA ILE A 147 -1.73 15.68 10.38
C ILE A 147 -2.50 15.64 9.05
N ASN A 148 -2.12 16.53 8.13
CA ASN A 148 -2.67 16.53 6.78
C ASN A 148 -1.82 15.63 5.87
N LEU A 149 -2.47 14.74 5.10
CA LEU A 149 -1.84 13.82 4.15
C LEU A 149 -2.22 14.16 2.72
#